data_AF-A0A7S1RW20-F1
#
_entry.id   AF-A0A7S1RW20-F1
#
_cell.length_a   1.000
_cell.length_b   1.000
_cell.length_c   1.000
_cell.angle_alpha   90.00
_cell.angle_beta   90.00
_cell.angle_gamma   90.00
#
_symmetry.space_group_name_H-M   'P 1'
#
loop_
_entity.id
_entity.type
_entity.pdbx_description
1 polymer ?
#
loop_
_entity_poly.entity_id
_entity_poly.type
_entity_poly.pdbx_seq_one_letter_code
_entity_poly.pdbx_strand_id
1 'polypeptide(L)'
;PSLHDPMEHLVGGVGLRRPDANHTLTLQQACQMVQDLINLYQAPEFQHELSLAYIEYATEDDLEAVLAAAGKGGTMMFAKEVIERRRELCMPLQAKVLPRYGFEGTQA
;
A
#
# COMPACT_ATOMS: atom_id res chain seq x y z
N PRO A 1 22.42 -22.62 49.09
CA PRO A 1 23.70 -22.11 48.54
C PRO A 1 23.66 -22.19 46.99
N SER A 2 23.17 -21.15 46.29
CA SER A 2 23.96 -19.99 45.82
C SER A 2 25.05 -20.44 44.84
N LEU A 3 25.29 -19.87 43.66
CA LEU A 3 24.86 -18.65 42.98
C LEU A 3 25.58 -18.72 41.61
N HIS A 4 24.93 -18.48 40.46
CA HIS A 4 25.43 -17.70 39.31
C HIS A 4 24.66 -18.03 38.01
N ASP A 5 23.79 -17.11 37.60
CA ASP A 5 23.86 -16.53 36.26
C ASP A 5 24.65 -15.19 36.43
N PRO A 6 25.25 -14.55 35.40
CA PRO A 6 24.88 -14.59 33.97
C PRO A 6 26.10 -14.61 33.01
N MET A 7 25.85 -14.68 31.70
CA MET A 7 26.37 -13.72 30.71
C MET A 7 25.84 -14.07 29.32
N GLU A 8 25.15 -13.09 28.74
CA GLU A 8 24.86 -13.03 27.32
C GLU A 8 26.14 -13.18 26.49
N HIS A 9 25.99 -13.58 25.23
CA HIS A 9 26.62 -12.91 24.08
C HIS A 9 26.06 -13.49 22.77
N LEU A 10 25.16 -12.69 22.19
CA LEU A 10 24.93 -12.47 20.77
C LEU A 10 25.96 -13.05 19.79
N VAL A 11 25.49 -13.90 18.86
CA VAL A 11 25.71 -13.80 17.41
C VAL A 11 24.45 -14.44 16.78
N GLY A 12 23.52 -13.71 16.17
CA GLY A 12 23.74 -12.94 14.94
C GLY A 12 23.10 -13.70 13.78
N GLY A 13 21.77 -13.70 13.73
CA GLY A 13 20.99 -14.26 12.63
C GLY A 13 19.58 -13.73 12.77
N VAL A 14 19.18 -12.82 11.88
CA VAL A 14 17.91 -12.09 11.91
C VAL A 14 16.79 -13.12 11.82
N GLY A 15 16.28 -13.54 12.98
CA GLY A 15 15.12 -14.37 13.10
C GLY A 15 13.94 -13.57 12.58
N LEU A 16 13.60 -13.76 11.30
CA LEU A 16 12.26 -13.48 10.81
C LEU A 16 11.34 -14.37 11.64
N ARG A 17 10.82 -13.82 12.75
CA ARG A 17 9.70 -14.42 13.47
C ARG A 17 8.63 -14.64 12.41
N ARG A 18 8.36 -15.90 12.08
CA ARG A 18 7.12 -16.26 11.39
C ARG A 18 5.99 -15.65 12.21
N PRO A 19 5.11 -14.82 11.62
CA PRO A 19 3.92 -14.37 12.32
C PRO A 19 3.17 -15.62 12.74
N ASP A 20 2.84 -15.72 14.03
CA ASP A 20 1.99 -16.80 14.52
C ASP A 20 0.75 -16.85 13.64
N ALA A 21 0.31 -18.04 13.22
CA ALA A 21 -0.78 -18.25 12.24
C ALA A 21 -2.16 -17.67 12.66
N ASN A 22 -2.20 -16.92 13.77
CA ASN A 22 -3.35 -16.26 14.38
C ASN A 22 -3.15 -14.74 14.55
N HIS A 23 -2.22 -14.10 13.84
CA HIS A 23 -2.02 -12.65 13.94
C HIS A 23 -3.11 -11.86 13.18
N THR A 24 -4.33 -11.92 13.71
CA THR A 24 -5.43 -11.05 13.28
C THR A 24 -5.27 -9.70 13.97
N LEU A 25 -5.40 -8.61 13.20
CA LEU A 25 -5.38 -7.27 13.76
C LEU A 25 -6.47 -7.07 14.81
N THR A 26 -6.14 -6.37 15.89
CA THR A 26 -7.18 -5.76 16.73
C THR A 26 -7.92 -4.69 15.93
N LEU A 27 -9.16 -4.37 16.33
CA LEU A 27 -9.94 -3.29 15.70
C LEU A 27 -9.15 -1.98 15.66
N GLN A 28 -8.46 -1.64 16.75
CA GLN A 28 -7.65 -0.43 16.84
C GLN A 28 -6.49 -0.44 15.83
N GLN A 29 -5.78 -1.56 15.69
CA GLN A 29 -4.70 -1.67 14.69
C GLN A 29 -5.25 -1.58 13.26
N ALA A 30 -6.41 -2.18 12.99
CA ALA A 30 -7.05 -2.08 11.68
C ALA A 30 -7.45 -0.63 11.37
N CYS A 31 -8.03 0.10 12.33
CA CYS A 31 -8.33 1.53 12.18
C CYS A 31 -7.07 2.35 11.91
N GLN A 32 -5.98 2.09 12.65
CA GLN A 32 -4.73 2.82 12.47
C GLN A 32 -4.08 2.52 11.11
N MET A 33 -4.08 1.26 10.67
CA MET A 33 -3.58 0.88 9.35
C MET A 33 -4.34 1.59 8.23
N VAL A 34 -5.67 1.64 8.33
CA VAL A 34 -6.51 2.36 7.37
C VAL A 34 -6.20 3.85 7.40
N GLN A 35 -6.03 4.44 8.57
CA GLN A 35 -5.68 5.87 8.69
C GLN A 35 -4.31 6.18 8.07
N ASP A 36 -3.31 5.32 8.30
CA ASP A 36 -1.98 5.49 7.72
C ASP A 36 -2.02 5.42 6.19
N LEU A 37 -2.78 4.50 5.62
CA LEU A 37 -3.01 4.41 4.17
C LEU A 37 -3.74 5.65 3.64
N ILE A 38 -4.80 6.10 4.32
CA ILE A 38 -5.54 7.30 3.95
C ILE A 38 -4.60 8.52 3.93
N ASN A 39 -3.78 8.69 4.96
CA ASN A 39 -2.85 9.83 5.04
C ASN A 39 -1.88 9.84 3.85
N LEU A 40 -1.35 8.68 3.45
CA LEU A 40 -0.46 8.58 2.29
C LEU A 40 -1.18 8.84 0.98
N TYR A 41 -2.41 8.32 0.82
CA TYR A 41 -3.20 8.58 -0.38
C TYR A 41 -3.70 10.03 -0.43
N GLN A 42 -3.90 10.71 0.69
CA GLN A 42 -4.31 12.12 0.71
C GLN A 42 -3.15 13.10 0.56
N ALA A 43 -1.90 12.62 0.58
CA ALA A 43 -0.74 13.47 0.39
C ALA A 43 -0.85 14.26 -0.93
N PRO A 44 -0.67 15.59 -0.93
CA PRO A 44 -0.81 16.42 -2.13
C PRO A 44 0.05 15.93 -3.30
N GLU A 45 1.25 15.45 -3.02
CA GLU A 45 2.18 14.93 -4.01
C GLU A 45 1.63 13.66 -4.67
N PHE A 46 1.04 12.76 -3.87
CA PHE A 46 0.41 11.55 -4.41
C PHE A 46 -0.84 11.89 -5.22
N GLN A 47 -1.69 12.81 -4.74
CA GLN A 47 -2.89 13.23 -5.46
C GLN A 47 -2.55 13.93 -6.78
N HIS A 48 -1.46 14.68 -6.82
CA HIS A 48 -0.93 15.27 -8.05
C HIS A 48 -0.43 14.21 -9.04
N GLU A 49 0.39 13.26 -8.60
CA GLU A 49 0.86 12.17 -9.49
C GLU A 49 -0.31 11.29 -9.97
N LEU A 50 -1.29 11.04 -9.11
CA LEU A 50 -2.49 10.31 -9.46
C LEU A 50 -3.31 11.06 -10.52
N SER A 51 -3.50 12.38 -10.37
CA SER A 51 -4.23 13.17 -11.37
C SER A 51 -3.51 13.20 -12.71
N LEU A 52 -2.17 13.31 -12.71
CA LEU A 52 -1.36 13.18 -13.92
C LEU A 52 -1.55 11.82 -14.59
N ALA A 53 -1.58 10.71 -13.83
CA ALA A 53 -1.83 9.38 -14.38
C ALA A 53 -3.20 9.26 -15.07
N TYR A 54 -4.19 10.05 -14.66
CA TYR A 54 -5.48 10.11 -15.35
C TYR A 54 -5.47 11.06 -16.56
N ILE A 55 -4.73 12.17 -16.49
CA ILE A 55 -4.66 13.18 -17.56
C ILE A 55 -3.74 12.72 -18.71
N GLU A 56 -2.60 12.11 -18.41
CA GLU A 56 -1.56 11.70 -19.38
C GLU A 56 -2.12 10.77 -20.47
N TYR A 57 -3.09 9.94 -20.10
CA TYR A 57 -3.70 8.98 -21.02
C TYR A 57 -5.06 9.47 -21.55
N ALA A 58 -5.57 10.60 -21.08
CA ALA A 58 -6.86 11.14 -21.53
C ALA A 58 -6.68 11.99 -22.80
N THR A 59 -7.44 11.71 -23.85
CA THR A 59 -7.71 12.72 -24.89
C THR A 59 -8.66 13.81 -24.35
N GLU A 60 -8.79 14.96 -25.02
CA GLU A 60 -9.75 16.01 -24.61
C GLU A 60 -11.18 15.45 -24.49
N ASP A 61 -11.59 14.58 -25.41
CA ASP A 61 -12.89 13.88 -25.38
C ASP A 61 -12.95 12.84 -24.25
N ASP A 62 -11.83 12.19 -23.90
CA ASP A 62 -11.77 11.19 -22.82
C ASP A 62 -11.79 11.83 -21.43
N LEU A 63 -11.27 13.05 -21.24
CA LEU A 63 -11.33 13.72 -19.95
C LEU A 63 -12.77 14.14 -19.60
N GLU A 64 -13.50 14.66 -20.59
CA GLU A 64 -14.92 14.97 -20.46
C GLU A 64 -15.77 13.69 -20.31
N ALA A 65 -15.42 12.63 -21.04
CA ALA A 65 -16.05 11.32 -20.89
C ALA A 65 -15.75 10.66 -19.54
N VAL A 66 -14.54 10.73 -18.98
CA VAL A 66 -14.21 10.15 -17.66
C VAL A 66 -14.95 10.86 -16.53
N LEU A 67 -15.12 12.19 -16.64
CA LEU A 67 -15.96 12.98 -15.73
C LEU A 67 -17.45 12.64 -15.88
N ALA A 68 -17.90 12.31 -17.09
CA ALA A 68 -19.28 11.91 -17.39
C ALA A 68 -19.57 10.41 -17.16
N ALA A 69 -18.56 9.54 -17.19
CA ALA A 69 -18.65 8.08 -17.25
C ALA A 69 -18.53 7.38 -15.89
N ALA A 70 -18.82 8.07 -14.79
CA ALA A 70 -19.26 7.42 -13.55
C ALA A 70 -20.48 6.47 -13.73
N GLY A 71 -20.99 6.28 -14.96
CA GLY A 71 -22.05 5.33 -15.29
C GLY A 71 -21.92 4.47 -16.56
N LYS A 72 -21.02 4.68 -17.53
CA LYS A 72 -21.01 3.86 -18.78
C LYS A 72 -19.62 3.69 -19.41
N GLY A 73 -19.24 2.43 -19.61
CA GLY A 73 -17.89 2.01 -19.99
C GLY A 73 -17.38 2.54 -21.33
N GLY A 74 -16.19 3.12 -21.30
CA GLY A 74 -15.34 3.42 -22.44
C GLY A 74 -14.04 2.60 -22.42
N THR A 75 -13.54 2.27 -23.62
CA THR A 75 -12.12 2.05 -24.00
C THR A 75 -11.24 1.20 -23.07
N MET A 76 -11.31 -0.12 -23.27
CA MET A 76 -10.60 -1.15 -22.48
C MET A 76 -9.05 -1.00 -22.44
N MET A 77 -8.40 -0.40 -23.45
CA MET A 77 -6.95 -0.17 -23.44
C MET A 77 -6.54 1.01 -22.55
N PHE A 78 -7.24 2.15 -22.64
CA PHE A 78 -7.04 3.30 -21.75
C PHE A 78 -7.21 2.92 -20.28
N ALA A 79 -8.24 2.13 -19.97
CA ALA A 79 -8.46 1.61 -18.63
C ALA A 79 -7.26 0.80 -18.14
N LYS A 80 -6.59 0.02 -18.99
CA LYS A 80 -5.43 -0.79 -18.61
C LYS A 80 -4.23 0.08 -18.22
N GLU A 81 -3.88 1.08 -19.02
CA GLU A 81 -2.73 1.96 -18.77
C GLU A 81 -2.92 2.79 -17.50
N VAL A 82 -4.12 3.35 -17.30
CA VAL A 82 -4.48 4.05 -16.06
C VAL A 82 -4.46 3.09 -14.85
N ILE A 83 -4.96 1.87 -14.99
CA ILE A 83 -4.93 0.86 -13.91
C ILE A 83 -3.50 0.49 -13.55
N GLU A 84 -2.63 0.23 -14.52
CA GLU A 84 -1.22 -0.10 -14.27
C GLU A 84 -0.50 1.08 -13.62
N ARG A 85 -0.69 2.31 -14.12
CA ARG A 85 -0.06 3.49 -13.52
C ARG A 85 -0.53 3.74 -12.09
N ARG A 86 -1.82 3.57 -11.82
CA ARG A 86 -2.36 3.62 -10.45
C ARG A 86 -1.74 2.53 -9.58
N ARG A 87 -1.56 1.32 -10.11
CA ARG A 87 -0.94 0.21 -9.40
C ARG A 87 0.51 0.56 -9.04
N GLU A 88 1.29 1.10 -9.97
CA GLU A 88 2.66 1.55 -9.75
C GLU A 88 2.77 2.63 -8.67
N LEU A 89 1.79 3.54 -8.58
CA LEU A 89 1.76 4.58 -7.55
C LEU A 89 1.32 4.04 -6.18
N CYS A 90 0.29 3.17 -6.14
CA CYS A 90 -0.29 2.67 -4.90
C CYS A 90 0.55 1.58 -4.22
N MET A 91 1.13 0.66 -4.99
CA MET A 91 1.85 -0.51 -4.45
C MET A 91 3.02 -0.14 -3.52
N PRO A 92 3.87 0.85 -3.86
CA PRO A 92 4.95 1.29 -2.96
C PRO A 92 4.44 1.88 -1.65
N LEU A 93 3.28 2.55 -1.64
CA LEU A 93 2.69 3.08 -0.41
C LEU A 93 2.17 1.94 0.47
N GLN A 94 1.50 0.97 -0.12
CA GLN A 94 1.04 -0.23 0.60
C GLN A 94 2.21 -1.01 1.17
N ALA A 95 3.30 -1.20 0.40
CA ALA A 95 4.51 -1.87 0.85
C ALA A 95 5.21 -1.16 2.03
N LYS A 96 4.99 0.15 2.22
CA LYS A 96 5.52 0.89 3.38
C LYS A 96 4.66 0.71 4.64
N VAL A 97 3.35 0.50 4.49
CA VAL A 97 2.40 0.47 5.60
C VAL A 97 2.10 -0.96 6.04
N LEU A 98 1.71 -1.83 5.12
CA LEU A 98 1.21 -3.18 5.40
C LEU A 98 2.18 -4.04 6.25
N PRO A 99 3.51 -4.02 6.03
CA PRO A 99 4.44 -4.78 6.87
C PRO A 99 4.47 -4.36 8.34
N ARG A 100 4.14 -3.10 8.65
CA ARG A 100 4.05 -2.61 10.04
C ARG A 100 2.93 -3.28 10.84
N TYR A 101 1.96 -3.85 10.12
CA TYR A 101 0.78 -4.50 10.66
C TYR A 101 0.80 -6.03 10.42
N GLY A 102 1.96 -6.60 10.09
CA GLY A 102 2.14 -8.05 9.96
C GLY A 102 1.69 -8.64 8.62
N PHE A 103 1.40 -7.82 7.61
CA PHE A 103 1.16 -8.29 6.25
C PHE A 103 2.47 -8.33 5.47
N GLU A 104 2.82 -9.50 4.93
CA GLU A 104 3.90 -9.60 3.96
C GLU A 104 3.44 -9.00 2.62
N GLY A 105 4.19 -8.05 2.09
CA GLY A 105 3.91 -7.53 0.75
C GLY A 105 4.17 -8.63 -0.29
N THR A 106 3.23 -8.84 -1.22
CA THR A 106 3.51 -9.66 -2.40
C THR A 106 4.67 -9.00 -3.15
N GLN A 107 5.78 -9.73 -3.35
CA GLN A 107 6.89 -9.20 -4.14
C GLN A 107 6.39 -8.94 -5.57
N ALA A 108 6.60 -7.70 -6.03
CA ALA A 108 6.13 -7.23 -7.34
C ALA A 108 6.94 -7.82 -8.49
#